data_AF-A0A529YX76-F1
#
_entry.id   AF-A0A529YX76-F1
#
_cell.length_a   1.000
_cell.length_b   1.000
_cell.length_c   1.000
_cell.angle_alpha   90.00
_cell.angle_beta   90.00
_cell.angle_gamma   90.00
#
_symmetry.space_group_name_H-M   'P 1'
#
loop_
_entity.id
_entity.type
_entity.pdbx_description
1 polymer ?
#
loop_
_entity_poly.entity_id
_entity_poly.type
_entity_poly.pdbx_seq_one_letter_code
_entity_poly.pdbx_strand_id
1 'polypeptide(L)'
;GFETNEWAAIVARDGTVCAVAFSGPTVDAQWPGSRLIAAEKANTANGLSLANMALSTANLYAGVQPGGPLFGLQATNPVNEAAAYAGDPKTFGSASDPLIGKPIGGVVVFGGGLALYDGKTIVGGLGVSGDSSCADHNIAWRVRAALGFDKVPAGVNPNRKDAIIYDLDPGGKSASGWGHPLCAGHEADIAAEIGSGVGGSTPK
;
A
#
# COMPACT_ATOMS: atom_id res chain seq x y z
N GLY A 1 13.53 -0.09 8.58
CA GLY A 1 12.21 0.05 9.20
C GLY A 1 12.31 -0.26 10.66
N PHE A 2 11.30 -0.89 11.21
CA PHE A 2 11.35 -1.62 12.46
C PHE A 2 12.06 -2.98 12.32
N GLU A 3 12.37 -3.40 11.09
CA GLU A 3 13.00 -4.68 10.76
C GLU A 3 12.09 -5.85 11.15
N THR A 4 10.80 -5.70 10.85
CA THR A 4 9.73 -6.66 11.18
C THR A 4 9.31 -7.49 9.97
N ASN A 5 8.61 -8.60 10.23
CA ASN A 5 8.01 -9.41 9.18
C ASN A 5 6.72 -8.79 8.66
N GLU A 6 6.35 -9.16 7.45
CA GLU A 6 5.28 -8.57 6.68
C GLU A 6 4.12 -9.52 6.41
N TRP A 7 2.93 -8.95 6.26
CA TRP A 7 1.82 -9.53 5.50
C TRP A 7 1.77 -8.92 4.11
N ALA A 8 1.42 -9.72 3.11
CA ALA A 8 1.12 -9.26 1.77
C ALA A 8 -0.23 -9.82 1.29
N ALA A 9 -1.00 -9.01 0.58
CA ALA A 9 -2.26 -9.41 -0.03
C ALA A 9 -2.37 -8.89 -1.47
N ILE A 10 -2.95 -9.70 -2.35
CA ILE A 10 -3.30 -9.32 -3.72
C ILE A 10 -4.82 -9.36 -3.85
N VAL A 11 -5.38 -8.32 -4.46
CA VAL A 11 -6.79 -8.29 -4.87
C VAL A 11 -6.90 -8.19 -6.39
N ALA A 12 -7.94 -8.82 -6.95
CA ALA A 12 -8.35 -8.63 -8.32
C ALA A 12 -9.00 -7.26 -8.51
N ARG A 13 -9.27 -6.90 -9.78
CA ARG A 13 -9.87 -5.61 -10.15
C ARG A 13 -11.19 -5.32 -9.44
N ASP A 14 -11.99 -6.34 -9.15
CA ASP A 14 -13.27 -6.24 -8.44
C ASP A 14 -13.13 -6.16 -6.90
N GLY A 15 -11.90 -6.18 -6.36
CA GLY A 15 -11.62 -6.14 -4.93
C GLY A 15 -11.58 -7.52 -4.25
N THR A 16 -11.82 -8.61 -5.01
CA THR A 16 -11.73 -9.98 -4.50
C THR A 16 -10.28 -10.33 -4.14
N VAL A 17 -10.03 -10.82 -2.93
CA VAL A 17 -8.68 -11.28 -2.53
C VAL A 17 -8.30 -12.54 -3.29
N CYS A 18 -7.14 -12.51 -3.94
CA CYS A 18 -6.58 -13.62 -4.74
C CYS A 18 -5.53 -14.42 -3.99
N ALA A 19 -4.71 -13.74 -3.19
CA ALA A 19 -3.62 -14.36 -2.46
C ALA A 19 -3.31 -13.58 -1.19
N VAL A 20 -2.88 -14.29 -0.16
CA VAL A 20 -2.35 -13.74 1.09
C VAL A 20 -1.07 -14.51 1.41
N ALA A 21 -0.02 -13.82 1.85
CA ALA A 21 1.24 -14.42 2.25
C ALA A 21 1.86 -13.64 3.41
N PHE A 22 2.84 -14.24 4.09
CA PHE A 22 3.65 -13.57 5.11
C PHE A 22 5.12 -13.97 5.00
N SER A 23 6.01 -13.16 5.58
CA SER A 23 7.47 -13.39 5.49
C SER A 23 8.09 -14.11 6.69
N GLY A 24 7.44 -14.09 7.85
CA GLY A 24 7.94 -14.74 9.05
C GLY A 24 7.81 -16.26 9.03
N PRO A 25 8.41 -16.98 10.01
CA PRO A 25 8.30 -18.43 10.10
C PRO A 25 6.91 -18.93 10.51
N THR A 26 6.09 -18.08 11.15
CA THR A 26 4.75 -18.42 11.63
C THR A 26 3.77 -17.29 11.34
N VAL A 27 2.47 -17.59 11.42
CA VAL A 27 1.36 -16.66 11.15
C VAL A 27 1.38 -15.40 12.05
N ASP A 28 2.02 -15.47 13.20
CA ASP A 28 2.11 -14.44 14.23
C ASP A 28 3.52 -13.83 14.40
N ALA A 29 4.47 -14.18 13.52
CA ALA A 29 5.82 -13.60 13.52
C ALA A 29 5.89 -12.18 12.91
N GLN A 30 4.78 -11.74 12.34
CA GLN A 30 4.45 -10.40 11.86
C GLN A 30 3.23 -9.92 12.65
N TRP A 31 2.95 -8.62 12.69
CA TRP A 31 1.78 -8.13 13.43
C TRP A 31 0.48 -8.80 12.93
N PRO A 32 -0.28 -9.50 13.78
CA PRO A 32 -1.47 -10.24 13.34
C PRO A 32 -2.53 -9.34 12.67
N GLY A 33 -2.66 -8.10 13.15
CA GLY A 33 -3.58 -7.12 12.56
C GLY A 33 -3.19 -6.66 11.15
N SER A 34 -1.91 -6.79 10.77
CA SER A 34 -1.43 -6.32 9.48
C SER A 34 -1.95 -7.15 8.29
N ARG A 35 -2.48 -8.37 8.51
CA ARG A 35 -3.13 -9.15 7.44
C ARG A 35 -4.29 -8.38 6.80
N LEU A 36 -5.15 -7.77 7.63
CA LEU A 36 -6.28 -6.98 7.13
C LEU A 36 -5.79 -5.66 6.54
N ILE A 37 -4.84 -4.98 7.20
CA ILE A 37 -4.27 -3.73 6.69
C ILE A 37 -3.64 -3.94 5.30
N ALA A 38 -2.92 -5.04 5.07
CA ALA A 38 -2.36 -5.39 3.77
C ALA A 38 -3.47 -5.57 2.71
N ALA A 39 -4.56 -6.27 3.05
CA ALA A 39 -5.69 -6.46 2.15
C ALA A 39 -6.43 -5.14 1.84
N GLU A 40 -6.59 -4.26 2.83
CA GLU A 40 -7.21 -2.94 2.64
C GLU A 40 -6.30 -1.99 1.85
N LYS A 41 -4.98 -2.04 2.04
CA LYS A 41 -4.00 -1.32 1.19
C LYS A 41 -4.09 -1.76 -0.26
N ALA A 42 -4.18 -3.07 -0.50
CA ALA A 42 -4.38 -3.64 -1.83
C ALA A 42 -5.70 -3.16 -2.44
N ASN A 43 -6.79 -3.22 -1.68
CA ASN A 43 -8.11 -2.75 -2.10
C ASN A 43 -8.11 -1.26 -2.44
N THR A 44 -7.44 -0.43 -1.62
CA THR A 44 -7.36 1.02 -1.83
C THR A 44 -6.60 1.35 -3.11
N ALA A 45 -5.40 0.78 -3.28
CA ALA A 45 -4.58 1.05 -4.45
C ALA A 45 -5.26 0.56 -5.74
N ASN A 46 -5.94 -0.60 -5.68
CA ASN A 46 -6.80 -1.07 -6.75
C ASN A 46 -7.92 -0.05 -7.02
N GLY A 47 -8.76 0.25 -6.03
CA GLY A 47 -9.98 1.04 -6.21
C GLY A 47 -9.76 2.50 -6.63
N LEU A 48 -8.65 3.11 -6.22
CA LEU A 48 -8.36 4.53 -6.50
C LEU A 48 -7.38 4.75 -7.65
N SER A 49 -6.96 3.68 -8.33
CA SER A 49 -6.12 3.78 -9.53
C SER A 49 -6.92 3.55 -10.81
N LEU A 50 -6.51 4.26 -11.86
CA LEU A 50 -7.01 4.17 -13.22
C LEU A 50 -5.88 3.92 -14.21
N ALA A 51 -6.23 3.48 -15.43
CA ALA A 51 -5.29 3.19 -16.51
C ALA A 51 -4.38 4.36 -16.92
N ASN A 52 -4.71 5.60 -16.54
CA ASN A 52 -3.90 6.79 -16.80
C ASN A 52 -3.61 7.61 -15.54
N MET A 53 -3.89 7.07 -14.35
CA MET A 53 -3.66 7.74 -13.07
C MET A 53 -3.51 6.68 -11.97
N ALA A 54 -2.28 6.28 -11.71
CA ALA A 54 -1.96 5.41 -10.59
C ALA A 54 -1.82 6.22 -9.30
N LEU A 55 -2.39 5.68 -8.22
CA LEU A 55 -2.24 6.18 -6.86
C LEU A 55 -1.78 5.02 -5.97
N SER A 56 -0.64 5.20 -5.30
CA SER A 56 -0.31 4.39 -4.15
C SER A 56 -1.07 4.88 -2.93
N THR A 57 -1.24 4.01 -1.93
CA THR A 57 -1.83 4.45 -0.66
C THR A 57 -0.99 5.51 0.04
N ALA A 58 0.31 5.57 -0.24
CA ALA A 58 1.20 6.62 0.28
C ALA A 58 0.83 8.00 -0.26
N ASN A 59 0.43 8.10 -1.53
CA ASN A 59 0.10 9.39 -2.13
C ASN A 59 -1.14 10.03 -1.51
N LEU A 60 -2.00 9.26 -0.84
CA LEU A 60 -3.26 9.75 -0.27
C LEU A 60 -3.06 10.55 1.02
N TYR A 61 -1.93 10.38 1.72
CA TYR A 61 -1.74 10.90 3.07
C TYR A 61 -2.03 12.40 3.21
N ALA A 62 -1.41 13.24 2.37
CA ALA A 62 -1.59 14.69 2.45
C ALA A 62 -3.03 15.11 2.19
N GLY A 63 -3.71 14.48 1.22
CA GLY A 63 -5.08 14.81 0.86
C GLY A 63 -6.09 14.55 1.99
N VAL A 64 -5.83 13.58 2.86
CA VAL A 64 -6.75 13.14 3.91
C VAL A 64 -6.51 13.80 5.27
N GLN A 65 -5.52 14.69 5.40
CA GLN A 65 -5.30 15.44 6.64
C GLN A 65 -6.45 16.43 6.89
N PRO A 66 -6.72 16.83 8.16
CA PRO A 66 -7.73 17.84 8.47
C PRO A 66 -7.58 19.10 7.61
N GLY A 67 -8.67 19.51 6.94
CA GLY A 67 -8.68 20.63 6.00
C GLY A 67 -8.20 20.30 4.57
N GLY A 68 -7.77 19.07 4.32
CA GLY A 68 -7.41 18.56 3.00
C GLY A 68 -8.62 18.18 2.14
N PRO A 69 -8.45 18.13 0.80
CA PRO A 69 -9.56 17.91 -0.14
C PRO A 69 -10.14 16.49 -0.13
N LEU A 70 -9.45 15.52 0.47
CA LEU A 70 -9.88 14.12 0.62
C LEU A 70 -10.11 13.76 2.09
N PHE A 71 -10.22 14.75 2.99
CA PHE A 71 -10.49 14.50 4.40
C PHE A 71 -11.76 13.64 4.58
N GLY A 72 -11.61 12.49 5.24
CA GLY A 72 -12.69 11.51 5.44
C GLY A 72 -12.72 10.35 4.44
N LEU A 73 -11.82 10.31 3.44
CA LEU A 73 -11.71 9.22 2.46
C LEU A 73 -11.65 7.84 3.13
N GLN A 74 -10.88 7.70 4.21
CA GLN A 74 -10.73 6.46 4.96
C GLN A 74 -12.04 5.93 5.59
N ALA A 75 -13.08 6.76 5.69
CA ALA A 75 -14.37 6.40 6.27
C ALA A 75 -15.43 6.01 5.22
N THR A 76 -15.08 6.02 3.93
CA THR A 76 -16.06 5.88 2.83
C THR A 76 -16.42 4.44 2.47
N ASN A 77 -15.43 3.53 2.46
CA ASN A 77 -15.65 2.14 2.08
C ASN A 77 -15.40 1.24 3.30
N PRO A 78 -16.44 0.59 3.84
CA PRO A 78 -16.29 -0.31 4.97
C PRO A 78 -15.50 -1.56 4.59
N VAL A 79 -14.90 -2.18 5.60
CA VAL A 79 -14.32 -3.52 5.48
C VAL A 79 -15.46 -4.55 5.48
N ASN A 80 -15.32 -5.61 4.69
CA ASN A 80 -16.20 -6.76 4.76
C ASN A 80 -15.89 -7.57 6.02
N GLU A 81 -16.54 -7.22 7.13
CA GLU A 81 -16.33 -7.84 8.44
C GLU A 81 -16.52 -9.37 8.42
N ALA A 82 -17.48 -9.87 7.62
CA ALA A 82 -17.73 -11.29 7.48
C ALA A 82 -16.57 -12.03 6.81
N ALA A 83 -15.82 -11.38 5.91
CA ALA A 83 -14.58 -11.94 5.36
C ALA A 83 -13.40 -11.74 6.32
N ALA A 84 -13.29 -10.55 6.92
CA ALA A 84 -12.17 -10.13 7.75
C ALA A 84 -11.95 -11.05 8.97
N TYR A 85 -13.03 -11.50 9.60
CA TYR A 85 -12.99 -12.29 10.84
C TYR A 85 -13.38 -13.77 10.65
N ALA A 86 -13.42 -14.26 9.40
CA ALA A 86 -13.77 -15.65 9.12
C ALA A 86 -12.59 -16.61 9.24
N GLY A 87 -12.92 -17.87 9.55
CA GLY A 87 -12.05 -19.04 9.42
C GLY A 87 -11.04 -19.23 10.55
N ASP A 88 -10.20 -20.25 10.40
CA ASP A 88 -9.17 -20.61 11.39
C ASP A 88 -7.90 -19.78 11.15
N PRO A 89 -7.43 -19.00 12.15
CA PRO A 89 -6.18 -18.25 12.05
C PRO A 89 -4.98 -19.09 11.61
N LYS A 90 -4.96 -20.41 11.87
CA LYS A 90 -3.88 -21.31 11.42
C LYS A 90 -3.77 -21.42 9.90
N THR A 91 -4.81 -21.06 9.17
CA THR A 91 -4.85 -21.10 7.70
C THR A 91 -4.51 -19.75 7.05
N PHE A 92 -4.32 -18.69 7.84
CA PHE A 92 -4.01 -17.38 7.31
C PHE A 92 -2.66 -17.39 6.58
N GLY A 93 -2.61 -16.78 5.40
CA GLY A 93 -1.43 -16.77 4.51
C GLY A 93 -1.20 -18.07 3.73
N SER A 94 -2.09 -19.05 3.82
CA SER A 94 -2.03 -20.28 3.03
C SER A 94 -2.91 -20.18 1.78
N ALA A 95 -2.85 -21.19 0.90
CA ALA A 95 -3.75 -21.30 -0.24
C ALA A 95 -5.24 -21.44 0.15
N SER A 96 -5.55 -21.76 1.40
CA SER A 96 -6.92 -21.80 1.96
C SER A 96 -7.19 -20.64 2.91
N ASP A 97 -6.45 -19.53 2.79
CA ASP A 97 -6.71 -18.33 3.57
C ASP A 97 -8.18 -17.89 3.42
N PRO A 98 -8.92 -17.62 4.52
CA PRO A 98 -10.36 -17.32 4.47
C PRO A 98 -10.77 -16.04 3.74
N LEU A 99 -9.82 -15.15 3.42
CA LEU A 99 -10.08 -13.99 2.55
C LEU A 99 -10.16 -14.37 1.08
N ILE A 100 -9.46 -15.44 0.66
CA ILE A 100 -9.38 -15.82 -0.75
C ILE A 100 -10.78 -16.05 -1.32
N GLY A 101 -11.05 -15.42 -2.46
CA GLY A 101 -12.35 -15.50 -3.15
C GLY A 101 -13.42 -14.58 -2.58
N LYS A 102 -13.09 -13.67 -1.65
CA LYS A 102 -14.04 -12.68 -1.10
C LYS A 102 -13.54 -11.25 -1.32
N PRO A 103 -14.45 -10.30 -1.61
CA PRO A 103 -14.10 -8.88 -1.61
C PRO A 103 -13.87 -8.40 -0.18
N ILE A 104 -12.75 -7.73 0.08
CA ILE A 104 -12.38 -7.27 1.42
C ILE A 104 -12.84 -5.83 1.72
N GLY A 105 -12.87 -4.95 0.73
CA GLY A 105 -13.19 -3.53 0.96
C GLY A 105 -12.14 -2.81 1.81
N GLY A 106 -12.56 -1.78 2.54
CA GLY A 106 -11.69 -0.96 3.38
C GLY A 106 -10.84 0.06 2.61
N VAL A 107 -10.32 1.04 3.34
CA VAL A 107 -9.50 2.14 2.81
C VAL A 107 -8.33 2.44 3.74
N VAL A 108 -7.10 2.30 3.25
CA VAL A 108 -5.87 2.67 3.94
C VAL A 108 -5.14 3.76 3.17
N VAL A 109 -4.80 4.85 3.86
CA VAL A 109 -4.35 6.12 3.28
C VAL A 109 -2.89 6.46 3.66
N PHE A 110 -2.11 5.43 3.99
CA PHE A 110 -0.67 5.50 4.24
C PHE A 110 0.06 4.38 3.49
N GLY A 111 1.37 4.51 3.33
CA GLY A 111 2.19 3.66 2.43
C GLY A 111 2.07 2.15 2.65
N GLY A 112 2.21 1.41 1.53
CA GLY A 112 2.19 -0.05 1.48
C GLY A 112 1.28 -0.66 0.41
N GLY A 113 0.39 0.12 -0.21
CA GLY A 113 -0.48 -0.33 -1.31
C GLY A 113 -0.09 0.22 -2.67
N LEU A 114 -0.09 -0.64 -3.70
CA LEU A 114 0.25 -0.33 -5.09
C LEU A 114 -0.72 -1.04 -6.05
N ALA A 115 -1.19 -0.35 -7.07
CA ALA A 115 -1.96 -0.98 -8.14
C ALA A 115 -1.06 -1.89 -8.99
N LEU A 116 -1.64 -2.98 -9.50
CA LEU A 116 -0.99 -3.95 -10.37
C LEU A 116 -1.37 -3.67 -11.83
N TYR A 117 -0.36 -3.52 -12.68
CA TYR A 117 -0.52 -3.23 -14.10
C TYR A 117 0.11 -4.30 -14.97
N ASP A 118 -0.68 -4.87 -15.88
CA ASP A 118 -0.14 -5.62 -17.02
C ASP A 118 -0.27 -4.78 -18.30
N GLY A 119 0.84 -4.15 -18.68
CA GLY A 119 0.85 -3.16 -19.74
C GLY A 119 0.13 -1.90 -19.31
N LYS A 120 -0.89 -1.49 -20.08
CA LYS A 120 -1.74 -0.32 -19.75
C LYS A 120 -2.99 -0.70 -18.94
N THR A 121 -3.16 -1.99 -18.64
CA THR A 121 -4.35 -2.50 -17.98
C THR A 121 -4.08 -2.67 -16.50
N ILE A 122 -4.92 -2.04 -15.67
CA ILE A 122 -4.97 -2.34 -14.24
C ILE A 122 -5.66 -3.69 -14.04
N VAL A 123 -4.98 -4.61 -13.35
CA VAL A 123 -5.46 -5.99 -13.14
C VAL A 123 -5.81 -6.28 -11.67
N GLY A 124 -5.43 -5.38 -10.76
CA GLY A 124 -5.67 -5.54 -9.34
C GLY A 124 -4.86 -4.60 -8.48
N GLY A 125 -4.65 -4.99 -7.23
CA GLY A 125 -3.81 -4.26 -6.27
C GLY A 125 -3.01 -5.21 -5.38
N LEU A 126 -1.86 -4.73 -4.94
CA LEU A 126 -1.01 -5.35 -3.93
C LEU A 126 -0.98 -4.43 -2.72
N GLY A 127 -0.99 -5.02 -1.52
CA GLY A 127 -0.77 -4.32 -0.28
C GLY A 127 0.17 -5.12 0.62
N VAL A 128 1.03 -4.40 1.33
CA VAL A 128 2.00 -4.93 2.29
C VAL A 128 1.85 -4.17 3.61
N SER A 129 1.97 -4.87 4.74
CA SER A 129 1.87 -4.26 6.06
C SER A 129 2.55 -5.11 7.13
N GLY A 130 3.31 -4.46 8.01
CA GLY A 130 4.10 -5.17 9.02
C GLY A 130 5.21 -4.34 9.63
N ASP A 131 5.65 -3.27 8.95
CA ASP A 131 6.70 -2.36 9.39
C ASP A 131 6.18 -0.90 9.40
N SER A 132 7.05 0.09 9.28
CA SER A 132 6.71 1.48 9.02
C SER A 132 6.06 1.59 7.65
N SER A 133 5.14 2.54 7.46
CA SER A 133 4.44 2.69 6.18
C SER A 133 5.37 3.02 5.00
N CYS A 134 6.56 3.57 5.27
CA CYS A 134 7.60 3.78 4.27
C CYS A 134 8.30 2.46 3.89
N ALA A 135 8.61 1.61 4.88
CA ALA A 135 9.17 0.28 4.63
C ALA A 135 8.16 -0.61 3.89
N ASP A 136 6.89 -0.61 4.34
CA ASP A 136 5.79 -1.31 3.66
C ASP A 136 5.72 -0.93 2.18
N HIS A 137 5.82 0.37 1.86
CA HIS A 137 5.79 0.85 0.47
C HIS A 137 7.00 0.36 -0.34
N ASN A 138 8.21 0.39 0.24
CA ASN A 138 9.43 -0.11 -0.41
C ASN A 138 9.35 -1.62 -0.66
N ILE A 139 8.79 -2.39 0.26
CA ILE A 139 8.61 -3.84 0.13
C ILE A 139 7.55 -4.14 -0.92
N ALA A 140 6.39 -3.47 -0.88
CA ALA A 140 5.36 -3.57 -1.91
C ALA A 140 5.91 -3.26 -3.31
N TRP A 141 6.77 -2.24 -3.42
CA TRP A 141 7.42 -1.87 -4.68
C TRP A 141 8.26 -3.02 -5.25
N ARG A 142 9.12 -3.62 -4.41
CA ARG A 142 9.98 -4.76 -4.80
C ARG A 142 9.14 -5.99 -5.16
N VAL A 143 8.10 -6.29 -4.39
CA VAL A 143 7.19 -7.42 -4.67
C VAL A 143 6.45 -7.20 -5.99
N ARG A 144 5.89 -6.01 -6.22
CA ARG A 144 5.20 -5.68 -7.48
C ARG A 144 6.11 -5.86 -8.70
N ALA A 145 7.35 -5.39 -8.61
CA ALA A 145 8.34 -5.55 -9.66
C ALA A 145 8.72 -7.02 -9.89
N ALA A 146 8.93 -7.79 -8.81
CA ALA A 146 9.22 -9.23 -8.89
C ALA A 146 8.07 -10.02 -9.55
N LEU A 147 6.83 -9.58 -9.40
CA LEU A 147 5.66 -10.17 -10.05
C LEU A 147 5.44 -9.67 -11.49
N GLY A 148 6.22 -8.70 -11.97
CA GLY A 148 6.11 -8.14 -13.33
C GLY A 148 4.90 -7.23 -13.57
N PHE A 149 4.30 -6.70 -12.50
CA PHE A 149 3.10 -5.85 -12.54
C PHE A 149 3.38 -4.35 -12.33
N ASP A 150 4.63 -3.93 -12.52
CA ASP A 150 5.15 -2.57 -12.30
C ASP A 150 5.11 -1.68 -13.55
N LYS A 151 4.40 -2.11 -14.61
CA LYS A 151 4.20 -1.37 -15.87
C LYS A 151 3.24 -0.19 -15.71
N VAL A 152 3.35 0.54 -14.61
CA VAL A 152 2.51 1.70 -14.27
C VAL A 152 2.56 2.69 -15.45
N PRO A 153 1.44 3.21 -15.96
CA PRO A 153 1.46 4.06 -17.16
C PRO A 153 1.67 5.55 -16.86
N ALA A 154 1.04 6.05 -15.80
CA ALA A 154 1.09 7.44 -15.35
C ALA A 154 0.64 7.52 -13.88
N GLY A 155 0.93 8.63 -13.19
CA GLY A 155 0.48 8.86 -11.82
C GLY A 155 0.82 10.26 -11.33
N VAL A 156 0.52 10.54 -10.07
CA VAL A 156 0.65 11.88 -9.46
C VAL A 156 2.10 12.29 -9.17
N ASN A 157 3.02 11.32 -9.13
CA ASN A 157 4.44 11.58 -9.02
C ASN A 157 5.03 11.90 -10.42
N PRO A 158 5.51 13.13 -10.66
CA PRO A 158 5.94 13.57 -11.99
C PRO A 158 7.15 12.81 -12.54
N ASN A 159 7.97 12.21 -11.67
CA ASN A 159 9.18 11.49 -12.06
C ASN A 159 9.01 9.97 -12.01
N ARG A 160 8.07 9.48 -11.18
CA ARG A 160 7.95 8.05 -10.81
C ARG A 160 6.51 7.61 -10.52
N LYS A 161 5.52 8.14 -11.25
CA LYS A 161 4.11 7.68 -11.33
C LYS A 161 3.39 7.55 -9.97
N ASP A 162 3.48 6.41 -9.30
CA ASP A 162 2.85 6.14 -7.98
C ASP A 162 3.85 5.91 -6.83
N ALA A 163 5.14 6.17 -7.05
CA ALA A 163 6.15 6.20 -6.00
C ALA A 163 5.79 7.20 -4.89
N ILE A 164 6.17 6.88 -3.64
CA ILE A 164 5.98 7.74 -2.47
C ILE A 164 6.65 9.10 -2.68
N ILE A 165 5.99 10.17 -2.21
CA ILE A 165 6.50 11.54 -2.33
C ILE A 165 6.79 12.05 -0.92
N TYR A 166 8.03 12.47 -0.66
CA TYR A 166 8.44 13.06 0.60
C TYR A 166 8.66 14.56 0.43
N ASP A 167 7.60 15.36 0.53
CA ASP A 167 7.61 16.81 0.28
C ASP A 167 6.79 17.63 1.29
N LEU A 168 6.50 17.06 2.46
CA LEU A 168 5.85 17.80 3.54
C LEU A 168 6.82 18.83 4.13
N ASP A 169 6.37 20.07 4.26
CA ASP A 169 7.07 21.10 5.03
C ASP A 169 6.96 20.83 6.55
N PRO A 170 7.68 21.59 7.42
CA PRO A 170 7.57 21.43 8.87
C PRO A 170 6.15 21.65 9.44
N GLY A 171 5.25 22.29 8.69
CA GLY A 171 3.85 22.47 9.04
C GLY A 171 2.93 21.35 8.53
N GLY A 172 3.49 20.30 7.90
CA GLY A 172 2.75 19.16 7.37
C GLY A 172 2.08 19.42 6.02
N LYS A 173 2.39 20.54 5.34
CA LYS A 173 1.83 20.85 4.03
C LYS A 173 2.68 20.25 2.91
N SER A 174 2.05 19.48 2.03
CA SER A 174 2.68 18.95 0.82
C SER A 174 2.72 19.98 -0.30
N ALA A 175 3.88 20.18 -0.92
CA ALA A 175 4.00 21.03 -2.10
C ALA A 175 3.25 20.47 -3.32
N SER A 176 3.26 19.16 -3.50
CA SER A 176 2.55 18.44 -4.56
C SER A 176 1.07 18.18 -4.24
N GLY A 177 0.70 18.19 -2.96
CA GLY A 177 -0.61 17.73 -2.47
C GLY A 177 -0.72 16.22 -2.27
N TRP A 178 0.36 15.46 -2.52
CA TRP A 178 0.40 14.00 -2.49
C TRP A 178 1.50 13.44 -1.56
N GLY A 179 2.04 14.30 -0.70
CA GLY A 179 3.12 13.99 0.22
C GLY A 179 2.75 13.00 1.30
N HIS A 180 3.72 12.17 1.66
CA HIS A 180 3.70 11.28 2.80
C HIS A 180 4.78 11.73 3.80
N PRO A 181 4.56 11.60 5.13
CA PRO A 181 5.57 11.93 6.12
C PRO A 181 6.78 11.02 6.00
N LEU A 182 7.94 11.52 6.41
CA LEU A 182 9.11 10.68 6.61
C LEU A 182 8.84 9.69 7.75
N CYS A 183 9.31 8.46 7.57
CA CYS A 183 9.44 7.49 8.66
C CYS A 183 10.78 7.71 9.38
N ALA A 184 10.93 7.14 10.58
CA ALA A 184 12.03 7.48 11.47
C ALA A 184 13.41 6.95 11.04
N GLY A 185 13.49 6.04 10.07
CA GLY A 185 14.73 5.41 9.63
C GLY A 185 15.22 5.90 8.27
N HIS A 186 15.92 5.01 7.57
CA HIS A 186 16.53 5.25 6.26
C HIS A 186 15.59 4.88 5.09
N GLU A 187 14.29 4.73 5.34
CA GLU A 187 13.36 4.25 4.31
C GLU A 187 13.27 5.19 3.12
N ALA A 188 13.41 6.51 3.32
CA ALA A 188 13.44 7.48 2.23
C ALA A 188 14.70 7.36 1.36
N ASP A 189 15.86 7.11 1.97
CA ASP A 189 17.12 6.86 1.26
C ASP A 189 17.01 5.59 0.41
N ILE A 190 16.50 4.50 1.01
CA ILE A 190 16.24 3.25 0.29
C ILE A 190 15.23 3.47 -0.82
N ALA A 191 14.19 4.28 -0.58
CA ALA A 191 13.17 4.55 -1.57
C ALA A 191 13.73 5.29 -2.79
N ALA A 192 14.65 6.23 -2.57
CA ALA A 192 15.37 6.90 -3.63
C ALA A 192 16.27 5.92 -4.41
N GLU A 193 16.98 5.04 -3.71
CA GLU A 193 17.87 4.02 -4.31
C GLU A 193 17.11 3.07 -5.24
N ILE A 194 15.97 2.51 -4.78
CA ILE A 194 15.18 1.56 -5.56
C ILE A 194 14.16 2.22 -6.49
N GLY A 195 14.09 3.55 -6.47
CA GLY A 195 13.16 4.35 -7.26
C GLY A 195 11.70 4.25 -6.83
N SER A 196 11.42 3.74 -5.63
CA SER A 196 10.08 3.71 -5.03
C SER A 196 9.68 5.04 -4.39
N GLY A 197 10.60 6.01 -4.26
CA GLY A 197 10.32 7.32 -3.67
C GLY A 197 11.02 8.49 -4.35
N VAL A 198 10.49 9.69 -4.14
CA VAL A 198 11.10 10.97 -4.55
C VAL A 198 11.02 11.99 -3.42
N GLY A 199 11.88 13.01 -3.47
CA GLY A 199 12.03 13.96 -2.36
C GLY A 199 12.87 13.34 -1.25
N GLY A 200 12.70 13.82 -0.01
CA GLY A 200 13.27 13.13 1.15
C GLY A 200 14.77 13.30 1.37
N SER A 201 15.37 14.43 0.99
CA SER A 201 16.62 14.88 1.62
C SER A 201 16.38 16.20 2.33
N THR A 202 16.30 16.20 3.66
CA THR A 202 16.74 17.39 4.39
C THR A 202 18.27 17.48 4.29
N PRO A 203 18.84 18.70 4.22
CA PRO A 203 20.25 18.90 3.88
C PRO A 203 21.19 18.15 4.83
N LYS A 204 22.34 17.71 4.31
CA LYS A 204 23.51 17.38 5.13
C LYS A 204 23.81 18.49 6.15
#